data_AF-A0A521ZPJ8-F1
#
_entry.id   AF-A0A521ZPJ8-F1
#
_cell.length_a   1.000
_cell.length_b   1.000
_cell.length_c   1.000
_cell.angle_alpha   90.00
_cell.angle_beta   90.00
_cell.angle_gamma   90.00
#
_symmetry.space_group_name_H-M   'P 1'
#
loop_
_entity.id
_entity.type
_entity.pdbx_description
1 polymer ?
#
loop_
_entity_poly.entity_id
_entity_poly.type
_entity_poly.pdbx_seq_one_letter_code
_entity_poly.pdbx_strand_id
1 'polypeptide(L)'
;MTSTSSTSGTISSLGVGSGLDANSIVTKLVALERQPISDLQTAADKIQSKISAFGQVQSTMSTMHDAAQKLANPDIWYSTTSSSSDSNVVNFTTGSGAATGSYSVSVSSLASGQSVVTNTALSSSTATVGSGTLTFDLGSWDGTTFNASKTASVSISSTDTLENVRDKINDAATGVTASIVKDSKGARLVMTSAATGAANAFRVSVNDTGDGNNTDATGLSSLAYDPASTMPGTTLTKPAADAAASINGVNVTSSTNNFSDVLTGISFTVGKVTTNGTTDTPAIVTVKQDNDTISKAINDFATSYSSLITLLRNNTKYD
;
A
#
# COMPACT_ATOMS: atom_id res chain seq x y z
N MET A 1 25.39 -54.84 -95.25
CA MET A 1 24.09 -55.49 -95.52
C MET A 1 23.47 -55.88 -94.19
N THR A 2 22.21 -55.47 -93.96
CA THR A 2 21.20 -55.96 -92.97
C THR A 2 21.61 -55.95 -91.48
N SER A 3 20.83 -55.52 -90.48
CA SER A 3 19.37 -55.59 -90.33
C SER A 3 18.89 -54.78 -89.09
N THR A 4 17.71 -54.16 -89.21
CA THR A 4 16.57 -54.08 -88.24
C THR A 4 16.81 -54.07 -86.71
N SER A 5 16.12 -53.20 -85.96
CA SER A 5 14.76 -53.51 -85.47
C SER A 5 14.18 -52.38 -84.59
N SER A 6 12.86 -52.21 -84.72
CA SER A 6 11.96 -51.34 -84.00
C SER A 6 11.80 -51.72 -82.53
N THR A 7 12.03 -50.78 -81.61
CA THR A 7 11.66 -50.90 -80.20
C THR A 7 10.15 -50.69 -80.06
N SER A 8 9.43 -51.82 -80.04
CA SER A 8 8.01 -51.89 -79.72
C SER A 8 7.79 -51.51 -78.25
N GLY A 9 6.89 -50.56 -77.99
CA GLY A 9 6.47 -50.19 -76.64
C GLY A 9 5.73 -51.33 -75.97
N THR A 10 6.21 -51.77 -74.81
CA THR A 10 5.50 -52.70 -73.93
C THR A 10 4.67 -51.91 -72.94
N ILE A 11 3.35 -51.89 -73.15
CA ILE A 11 2.38 -51.50 -72.12
C ILE A 11 2.25 -52.72 -71.20
N SER A 12 2.75 -52.61 -69.97
CA SER A 12 2.56 -53.65 -68.96
C SER A 12 1.12 -53.58 -68.45
N SER A 13 0.31 -54.56 -68.86
CA SER A 13 -1.06 -54.78 -68.40
C SER A 13 -1.05 -55.22 -66.93
N LEU A 14 -1.68 -54.42 -66.06
CA LEU A 14 -1.99 -54.81 -64.68
C LEU A 14 -3.05 -55.94 -64.70
N GLY A 15 -2.58 -57.18 -64.68
CA GLY A 15 -3.42 -58.37 -64.57
C GLY A 15 -4.13 -58.45 -63.21
N VAL A 16 -5.43 -58.75 -63.27
CA VAL A 16 -6.30 -59.03 -62.13
C VAL A 16 -5.82 -60.28 -61.38
N GLY A 17 -5.44 -60.13 -60.10
CA GLY A 17 -4.86 -61.20 -59.26
C GLY A 17 -3.53 -60.87 -58.58
N SER A 18 -3.02 -59.65 -58.69
CA SER A 18 -1.64 -59.25 -58.33
C SER A 18 -1.34 -59.08 -56.83
N GLY A 19 -2.23 -59.51 -55.91
CA GLY A 19 -2.04 -59.19 -54.49
C GLY A 19 -1.89 -57.67 -54.29
N LEU A 20 -2.65 -56.89 -55.07
CA LEU A 20 -2.78 -55.46 -54.88
C LEU A 20 -3.25 -55.28 -53.44
N ASP A 21 -2.33 -54.85 -52.58
CA ASP A 21 -2.69 -54.35 -51.28
C ASP A 21 -3.48 -53.06 -51.52
N ALA A 22 -4.77 -53.22 -51.77
CA ALA A 22 -5.71 -52.15 -52.01
C ALA A 22 -5.68 -51.18 -50.83
N ASN A 23 -5.39 -51.65 -49.62
CA ASN A 23 -5.18 -50.78 -48.48
C ASN A 23 -3.93 -49.92 -48.67
N SER A 24 -2.81 -50.44 -49.20
CA SER A 24 -1.62 -49.63 -49.50
C SER A 24 -1.83 -48.59 -50.61
N ILE A 25 -2.58 -48.94 -51.68
CA ILE A 25 -2.87 -48.03 -52.80
C ILE A 25 -3.85 -46.95 -52.35
N VAL A 26 -4.90 -47.34 -51.62
CA VAL A 26 -5.85 -46.41 -51.00
C VAL A 26 -5.13 -45.52 -49.99
N THR A 27 -4.22 -46.05 -49.16
CA THR A 27 -3.41 -45.24 -48.23
C THR A 27 -2.53 -44.23 -48.97
N LYS A 28 -1.88 -44.62 -50.06
CA LYS A 28 -1.06 -43.72 -50.88
C LYS A 28 -1.90 -42.66 -51.62
N LEU A 29 -3.07 -43.01 -52.15
CA LEU A 29 -4.01 -42.06 -52.76
C LEU A 29 -4.58 -41.10 -51.73
N VAL A 30 -4.97 -41.59 -50.55
CA VAL A 30 -5.41 -40.74 -49.42
C VAL A 30 -4.29 -39.83 -48.94
N ALA A 31 -3.04 -40.30 -48.88
CA ALA A 31 -1.90 -39.45 -48.53
C ALA A 31 -1.67 -38.33 -49.55
N LEU A 32 -1.80 -38.64 -50.85
CA LEU A 32 -1.72 -37.65 -51.93
C LEU A 32 -2.88 -36.64 -51.85
N GLU A 33 -4.10 -37.12 -51.60
CA GLU A 33 -5.30 -36.29 -51.43
C GLU A 33 -5.21 -35.41 -50.16
N ARG A 34 -4.42 -35.81 -49.15
CA ARG A 34 -4.12 -35.02 -47.95
C ARG A 34 -2.94 -34.06 -48.10
N GLN A 35 -2.18 -34.11 -49.19
CA GLN A 35 -1.04 -33.23 -49.42
C GLN A 35 -1.39 -31.73 -49.32
N PRO A 36 -2.52 -31.23 -49.87
CA PRO A 36 -2.92 -29.83 -49.71
C PRO A 36 -3.15 -29.43 -48.24
N ILE A 37 -3.62 -30.36 -47.40
CA ILE A 37 -3.80 -30.12 -45.95
C ILE A 37 -2.43 -29.97 -45.27
N SER A 38 -1.45 -30.80 -45.64
CA SER A 38 -0.08 -30.70 -45.12
C SER A 38 0.60 -29.39 -45.53
N ASP A 39 0.36 -28.94 -46.76
CA ASP A 39 0.87 -27.65 -47.27
C ASP A 39 0.25 -26.47 -46.51
N LEU A 40 -1.07 -26.51 -46.26
CA LEU A 40 -1.77 -25.52 -45.45
C LEU A 40 -1.31 -25.52 -43.99
N GLN A 41 -1.06 -26.69 -43.38
CA GLN A 41 -0.49 -26.79 -42.03
C GLN A 41 0.90 -26.16 -41.98
N THR A 42 1.77 -26.47 -42.96
CA THR A 42 3.10 -25.86 -43.07
C THR A 42 3.02 -24.33 -43.25
N ALA A 43 2.07 -23.84 -44.04
CA ALA A 43 1.84 -22.42 -44.20
C ALA A 43 1.34 -21.76 -42.90
N ALA A 44 0.43 -22.42 -42.18
CA ALA A 44 -0.06 -21.97 -40.88
C ALA A 44 1.07 -21.89 -39.85
N ASP A 45 1.93 -22.89 -39.75
CA ASP A 45 3.08 -22.91 -38.84
C ASP A 45 4.08 -21.77 -39.15
N LYS A 46 4.31 -21.49 -40.44
CA LYS A 46 5.12 -20.35 -40.89
C LYS A 46 4.50 -19.02 -40.48
N ILE A 47 3.19 -18.86 -40.64
CA ILE A 47 2.48 -17.64 -40.23
C ILE A 47 2.52 -17.49 -38.71
N GLN A 48 2.29 -18.56 -37.95
CA GLN A 48 2.34 -18.55 -36.49
C GLN A 48 3.73 -18.17 -35.98
N SER A 49 4.79 -18.69 -36.60
CA SER A 49 6.18 -18.32 -36.29
C SER A 49 6.45 -16.84 -36.54
N LYS A 50 5.93 -16.29 -37.66
CA LYS A 50 6.01 -14.85 -37.96
C LYS A 50 5.27 -14.01 -36.93
N ILE A 51 4.05 -14.41 -36.55
CA ILE A 51 3.25 -13.71 -35.52
C ILE A 51 4.02 -13.67 -34.20
N SER A 52 4.59 -14.80 -33.76
CA SER A 52 5.40 -14.86 -32.55
C SER A 52 6.63 -13.94 -32.63
N ALA A 53 7.33 -13.92 -33.77
CA ALA A 53 8.47 -13.03 -33.97
C ALA A 53 8.08 -11.55 -33.92
N PHE A 54 6.98 -11.16 -34.57
CA PHE A 54 6.45 -9.79 -34.48
C PHE A 54 6.00 -9.43 -33.06
N GLY A 55 5.38 -10.37 -32.33
CA GLY A 55 5.01 -10.16 -30.93
C GLY A 55 6.22 -9.91 -30.03
N GLN A 56 7.32 -10.64 -30.23
CA GLN A 56 8.58 -10.40 -29.51
C GLN A 56 9.19 -9.02 -29.83
N VAL A 57 9.19 -8.63 -31.10
CA VAL A 57 9.67 -7.30 -31.53
C VAL A 57 8.81 -6.20 -30.92
N GLN A 58 7.48 -6.34 -30.97
CA GLN A 58 6.55 -5.39 -30.36
C GLN A 58 6.80 -5.23 -28.87
N SER A 59 6.94 -6.35 -28.13
CA SER A 59 7.19 -6.32 -26.70
C SER A 59 8.52 -5.63 -26.37
N THR A 60 9.59 -5.95 -27.10
CA THR A 60 10.92 -5.37 -26.86
C THR A 60 10.96 -3.88 -27.23
N MET A 61 10.26 -3.49 -28.30
CA MET A 61 10.10 -2.09 -28.69
C MET A 61 9.31 -1.31 -27.63
N SER A 62 8.26 -1.90 -27.04
CA SER A 62 7.52 -1.28 -25.93
C SER A 62 8.41 -1.04 -24.73
N THR A 63 9.22 -2.02 -24.32
CA THR A 63 10.17 -1.86 -23.21
C THR A 63 11.20 -0.75 -23.49
N MET A 64 11.72 -0.67 -24.72
CA MET A 64 12.64 0.41 -25.10
C MET A 64 11.95 1.77 -25.09
N HIS A 65 10.71 1.85 -25.61
CA HIS A 65 9.91 3.06 -25.58
C HIS A 65 9.68 3.56 -24.15
N ASP A 66 9.33 2.68 -23.22
CA ASP A 66 9.11 3.05 -21.81
C ASP A 66 10.40 3.55 -21.14
N ALA A 67 11.54 2.91 -21.43
CA ALA A 67 12.84 3.38 -20.96
C ALA A 67 13.21 4.76 -21.55
N ALA A 68 12.91 4.98 -22.84
CA ALA A 68 13.12 6.27 -23.49
C ALA A 68 12.23 7.37 -22.89
N GLN A 69 10.96 7.06 -22.60
CA GLN A 69 10.03 8.00 -21.96
C GLN A 69 10.51 8.43 -20.57
N LYS A 70 11.08 7.51 -19.78
CA LYS A 70 11.68 7.85 -18.47
C LYS A 70 12.82 8.85 -18.61
N LEU A 71 13.71 8.67 -19.58
CA LEU A 71 14.83 9.60 -19.84
C LEU A 71 14.38 10.93 -20.45
N ALA A 72 13.29 10.91 -21.22
CA ALA A 72 12.70 12.11 -21.81
C ALA A 72 11.99 13.00 -20.78
N ASN A 73 11.64 12.46 -19.60
CA ASN A 73 11.07 13.24 -18.51
C ASN A 73 12.17 14.10 -17.83
N PRO A 74 12.05 15.44 -17.81
CA PRO A 74 13.00 16.31 -17.10
C PRO A 74 13.20 15.97 -15.63
N ASP A 75 12.17 15.46 -14.95
CA ASP A 75 12.19 15.19 -13.50
C ASP A 75 13.26 14.18 -13.10
N ILE A 76 13.61 13.22 -13.98
CA ILE A 76 14.64 12.22 -13.68
C ILE A 76 16.01 12.89 -13.45
N TRP A 77 16.29 13.98 -14.16
CA TRP A 77 17.56 14.70 -14.11
C TRP A 77 17.70 15.59 -12.88
N TYR A 78 16.56 16.01 -12.31
CA TYR A 78 16.48 16.75 -11.06
C TYR A 78 16.10 15.85 -9.87
N SER A 79 16.15 14.52 -10.05
CA SER A 79 15.89 13.58 -8.97
C SER A 79 16.90 13.79 -7.84
N THR A 80 16.38 13.77 -6.62
CA THR A 80 17.18 13.91 -5.41
C THR A 80 16.89 12.75 -4.47
N THR A 81 17.87 12.47 -3.63
CA THR A 81 17.80 11.50 -2.56
C THR A 81 18.25 12.14 -1.26
N SER A 82 17.80 11.62 -0.13
CA SER A 82 18.14 12.13 1.19
C SER A 82 18.77 11.07 2.08
N SER A 83 19.67 11.49 2.96
CA SER A 83 20.22 10.66 4.03
C SER A 83 20.15 11.42 5.35
N SER A 84 19.70 10.75 6.41
CA SER A 84 19.58 11.30 7.77
C SER A 84 20.74 10.81 8.64
N SER A 85 21.25 11.67 9.51
CA SER A 85 22.21 11.29 10.55
C SER A 85 21.61 10.34 11.59
N ASP A 86 20.28 10.37 11.78
CA ASP A 86 19.53 9.39 12.56
C ASP A 86 18.16 9.14 11.92
N SER A 87 18.06 8.03 11.19
CA SER A 87 16.83 7.60 10.51
C SER A 87 15.72 7.14 11.46
N ASN A 88 15.99 6.93 12.76
CA ASN A 88 14.92 6.68 13.71
C ASN A 88 14.24 7.96 14.18
N VAL A 89 14.93 9.10 14.03
CA VAL A 89 14.44 10.41 14.43
C VAL A 89 13.68 11.06 13.29
N VAL A 90 14.31 11.21 12.12
CA VAL A 90 13.75 11.89 10.95
C VAL A 90 14.11 11.16 9.67
N ASN A 91 13.14 11.01 8.77
CA ASN A 91 13.36 10.58 7.38
C ASN A 91 12.73 11.58 6.42
N PHE A 92 13.50 12.06 5.45
CA PHE A 92 12.99 12.91 4.37
C PHE A 92 12.52 12.05 3.21
N THR A 93 11.51 12.53 2.51
CA THR A 93 11.12 12.07 1.18
C THR A 93 11.20 13.27 0.24
N THR A 94 11.94 13.09 -0.85
CA THR A 94 12.19 14.13 -1.84
C THR A 94 11.31 13.91 -3.07
N GLY A 95 10.68 14.97 -3.53
CA GLY A 95 9.91 15.05 -4.76
C GLY A 95 10.49 16.08 -5.73
N SER A 96 9.72 16.43 -6.76
CA SER A 96 10.10 17.44 -7.75
C SER A 96 10.37 18.79 -7.08
N GLY A 97 11.50 19.41 -7.42
CA GLY A 97 11.86 20.74 -6.90
C GLY A 97 12.52 20.75 -5.52
N ALA A 98 12.81 19.58 -4.93
CA ALA A 98 13.58 19.49 -3.69
C ALA A 98 14.98 20.12 -3.86
N ALA A 99 15.29 21.11 -3.03
CA ALA A 99 16.60 21.74 -3.06
C ALA A 99 17.65 20.85 -2.37
N THR A 100 18.80 20.68 -3.02
CA THR A 100 19.97 20.00 -2.44
C THR A 100 20.57 20.85 -1.32
N GLY A 101 21.00 20.20 -0.23
CA GLY A 101 21.58 20.88 0.92
C GLY A 101 21.52 20.03 2.18
N SER A 102 22.01 20.59 3.29
CA SER A 102 21.88 19.99 4.62
C SER A 102 20.86 20.76 5.44
N TYR A 103 19.95 20.02 6.06
CA TYR A 103 18.85 20.53 6.88
C TYR A 103 19.05 20.04 8.31
N SER A 104 19.07 20.97 9.26
CA SER A 104 19.07 20.65 10.69
C SER A 104 17.63 20.54 11.16
N VAL A 105 17.25 19.37 11.68
CA VAL A 105 15.87 19.07 12.10
C VAL A 105 15.84 18.75 13.59
N SER A 106 15.10 19.54 14.34
CA SER A 106 14.82 19.29 15.76
C SER A 106 13.36 18.87 15.93
N VAL A 107 13.10 17.83 16.68
CA VAL A 107 11.75 17.32 16.96
C VAL A 107 11.45 17.50 18.44
N SER A 108 10.49 18.37 18.76
CA SER A 108 10.12 18.69 20.13
C SER A 108 8.99 17.80 20.67
N SER A 109 8.06 17.38 19.80
CA SER A 109 6.97 16.47 20.17
C SER A 109 6.51 15.63 18.97
N LEU A 110 6.00 14.44 19.27
CA LEU A 110 5.35 13.58 18.29
C LEU A 110 3.83 13.76 18.36
N ALA A 111 3.17 13.62 17.22
CA ALA A 111 1.72 13.60 17.17
C ALA A 111 1.20 12.38 17.93
N SER A 112 0.17 12.59 18.73
CA SER A 112 -0.51 11.55 19.49
C SER A 112 -2.01 11.67 19.42
N GLY A 113 -2.70 10.54 19.40
CA GLY A 113 -4.12 10.46 19.68
C GLY A 113 -4.35 10.41 21.18
N GLN A 114 -5.45 11.00 21.63
CA GLN A 114 -5.86 10.93 23.03
C GLN A 114 -6.11 9.46 23.42
N SER A 115 -5.75 9.07 24.63
CA SER A 115 -6.08 7.76 25.20
C SER A 115 -6.53 7.89 26.64
N VAL A 116 -7.61 7.20 26.99
CA VAL A 116 -8.16 7.15 28.35
C VAL A 116 -8.41 5.70 28.75
N VAL A 117 -8.35 5.42 30.05
CA VAL A 117 -8.60 4.09 30.63
C VAL A 117 -9.58 4.20 31.79
N THR A 118 -10.46 3.22 31.96
CA THR A 118 -11.37 3.17 33.11
C THR A 118 -10.60 3.09 34.43
N ASN A 119 -11.04 3.84 35.44
CA ASN A 119 -10.38 3.93 36.76
C ASN A 119 -10.59 2.64 37.56
N THR A 120 -11.75 2.02 37.40
CA THR A 120 -12.12 0.76 38.05
C THR A 120 -12.03 -0.38 37.04
N ALA A 121 -11.50 -1.52 37.47
CA ALA A 121 -11.52 -2.75 36.69
C ALA A 121 -12.82 -3.52 36.97
N LEU A 122 -13.43 -4.08 35.93
CA LEU A 122 -14.54 -5.02 36.03
C LEU A 122 -14.01 -6.43 36.28
N SER A 123 -14.83 -7.32 36.84
CA SER A 123 -14.41 -8.69 37.18
C SER A 123 -13.92 -9.49 35.95
N SER A 124 -14.52 -9.27 34.78
CA SER A 124 -14.12 -9.86 33.50
C SER A 124 -14.57 -8.98 32.32
N SER A 125 -14.13 -9.34 31.11
CA SER A 125 -14.59 -8.73 29.86
C SER A 125 -16.05 -9.09 29.52
N THR A 126 -16.59 -10.13 30.15
CA THR A 126 -17.98 -10.56 30.03
C THR A 126 -18.90 -9.98 31.11
N ALA A 127 -18.36 -9.15 32.01
CA ALA A 127 -19.18 -8.45 32.99
C ALA A 127 -20.04 -7.40 32.29
N THR A 128 -21.29 -7.24 32.76
CA THR A 128 -22.17 -6.16 32.29
C THR A 128 -21.76 -4.83 32.90
N VAL A 129 -22.05 -3.74 32.18
CA VAL A 129 -21.62 -2.38 32.55
C VAL A 129 -22.77 -1.43 32.84
N GLY A 130 -24.01 -1.92 32.90
CA GLY A 130 -25.20 -1.08 33.03
C GLY A 130 -25.91 -0.84 31.70
N SER A 131 -26.77 0.18 31.64
CA SER A 131 -27.55 0.51 30.44
C SER A 131 -27.68 2.00 30.28
N GLY A 132 -27.82 2.49 29.04
CA GLY A 132 -27.92 3.90 28.78
C GLY A 132 -27.32 4.28 27.44
N THR A 133 -26.76 5.49 27.36
CA THR A 133 -26.12 5.99 26.14
C THR A 133 -24.80 6.68 26.47
N LEU A 134 -23.75 6.29 25.75
CA LEU A 134 -22.48 7.02 25.71
C LEU A 134 -22.50 7.97 24.52
N THR A 135 -22.16 9.24 24.73
CA THR A 135 -22.03 10.23 23.66
C THR A 135 -20.57 10.66 23.55
N PHE A 136 -20.00 10.38 22.37
CA PHE A 136 -18.64 10.70 21.99
C PHE A 136 -18.63 12.00 21.21
N ASP A 137 -17.99 13.00 21.77
CA ASP A 137 -17.66 14.23 21.06
C ASP A 137 -16.18 14.14 20.64
N LEU A 138 -15.88 14.21 19.35
CA LEU A 138 -14.54 14.36 18.80
C LEU A 138 -14.27 15.86 18.55
N GLY A 139 -13.05 16.32 18.77
CA GLY A 139 -12.72 17.75 18.72
C GLY A 139 -11.43 18.11 19.44
N SER A 140 -11.38 19.28 20.06
CA SER A 140 -10.19 19.79 20.77
C SER A 140 -10.50 20.26 22.18
N TRP A 141 -9.48 20.20 23.05
CA TRP A 141 -9.52 20.77 24.39
C TRP A 141 -8.97 22.20 24.41
N ASP A 142 -9.67 23.11 25.07
CA ASP A 142 -9.18 24.43 25.48
C ASP A 142 -9.30 24.51 27.01
N GLY A 143 -8.21 24.16 27.69
CA GLY A 143 -8.23 23.90 29.13
C GLY A 143 -9.18 22.75 29.48
N THR A 144 -10.22 23.04 30.27
CA THR A 144 -11.28 22.08 30.61
C THR A 144 -12.50 22.16 29.69
N THR A 145 -12.52 23.11 28.74
CA THR A 145 -13.62 23.26 27.78
C THR A 145 -13.36 22.36 26.57
N PHE A 146 -14.39 21.64 26.14
CA PHE A 146 -14.32 20.81 24.93
C PHE A 146 -15.01 21.50 23.75
N ASN A 147 -14.29 21.67 22.64
CA ASN A 147 -14.84 22.16 21.39
C ASN A 147 -15.14 20.95 20.47
N ALA A 148 -16.40 20.53 20.44
CA ALA A 148 -16.83 19.40 19.62
C ALA A 148 -16.91 19.77 18.13
N SER A 149 -16.29 18.96 17.28
CA SER A 149 -16.36 19.04 15.82
C SER A 149 -17.27 17.95 15.22
N LYS A 150 -17.41 16.81 15.92
CA LYS A 150 -18.29 15.71 15.53
C LYS A 150 -18.83 15.02 16.78
N THR A 151 -20.10 14.64 16.75
CA THR A 151 -20.74 13.90 17.85
C THR A 151 -21.32 12.59 17.33
N ALA A 152 -21.19 11.52 18.11
CA ALA A 152 -21.80 10.22 17.85
C ALA A 152 -22.23 9.57 19.17
N SER A 153 -23.36 8.86 19.17
CA SER A 153 -23.89 8.20 20.37
C SER A 153 -23.94 6.69 20.20
N VAL A 154 -23.69 5.97 21.29
CA VAL A 154 -23.67 4.52 21.37
C VAL A 154 -24.64 4.08 22.46
N SER A 155 -25.69 3.36 22.09
CA SER A 155 -26.68 2.83 23.04
C SER A 155 -26.25 1.48 23.61
N ILE A 156 -26.28 1.39 24.94
CA ILE A 156 -25.87 0.22 25.72
C ILE A 156 -27.10 -0.36 26.43
N SER A 157 -27.35 -1.65 26.21
CA SER A 157 -28.41 -2.43 26.84
C SER A 157 -27.92 -3.04 28.15
N SER A 158 -28.83 -3.32 29.09
CA SER A 158 -28.47 -3.90 30.41
C SER A 158 -27.82 -5.29 30.32
N THR A 159 -28.00 -5.99 29.21
CA THR A 159 -27.38 -7.29 28.93
C THR A 159 -26.02 -7.18 28.24
N ASP A 160 -25.62 -6.00 27.80
CA ASP A 160 -24.35 -5.82 27.10
C ASP A 160 -23.19 -5.99 28.08
N THR A 161 -22.24 -6.81 27.65
CA THR A 161 -20.96 -7.01 28.32
C THR A 161 -19.96 -5.91 27.93
N LEU A 162 -18.84 -5.82 28.65
CA LEU A 162 -17.74 -4.94 28.27
C LEU A 162 -17.22 -5.22 26.85
N GLU A 163 -17.21 -6.49 26.41
CA GLU A 163 -16.92 -6.89 25.03
C GLU A 163 -17.92 -6.31 24.04
N ASN A 164 -19.23 -6.39 24.35
CA ASN A 164 -20.26 -5.80 23.48
C ASN A 164 -20.13 -4.28 23.40
N VAL A 165 -19.78 -3.62 24.51
CA VAL A 165 -19.54 -2.16 24.52
C VAL A 165 -18.34 -1.79 23.65
N ARG A 166 -17.22 -2.51 23.76
CA ARG A 166 -16.05 -2.33 22.87
C ARG A 166 -16.47 -2.42 21.40
N ASP A 167 -17.19 -3.48 21.04
CA ASP A 167 -17.57 -3.74 19.66
C ASP A 167 -18.51 -2.65 19.13
N LYS A 168 -19.53 -2.27 19.92
CA LYS A 168 -20.43 -1.16 19.59
C LYS A 168 -19.72 0.18 19.39
N ILE A 169 -18.70 0.49 20.20
CA ILE A 169 -17.91 1.73 20.03
C ILE A 169 -17.15 1.69 18.70
N ASN A 170 -16.50 0.56 18.41
CA ASN A 170 -15.72 0.37 17.18
C ASN A 170 -16.60 0.40 15.91
N ASP A 171 -17.84 -0.07 16.01
CA ASP A 171 -18.80 -0.08 14.89
C ASP A 171 -19.49 1.27 14.67
N ALA A 172 -19.60 2.13 15.70
CA ALA A 172 -20.38 3.37 15.65
C ALA A 172 -19.69 4.57 14.97
N ALA A 173 -18.53 4.37 14.32
CA ALA A 173 -17.78 5.40 13.60
C ALA A 173 -17.59 6.72 14.40
N THR A 174 -17.37 6.60 15.71
CA THR A 174 -17.25 7.71 16.67
C THR A 174 -15.97 8.54 16.50
N GLY A 175 -14.96 8.00 15.80
CA GLY A 175 -13.59 8.55 15.79
C GLY A 175 -12.73 8.03 16.94
N VAL A 176 -13.25 7.11 17.75
CA VAL A 176 -12.57 6.47 18.88
C VAL A 176 -12.54 4.95 18.67
N THR A 177 -11.38 4.35 18.90
CA THR A 177 -11.18 2.91 18.95
C THR A 177 -11.15 2.43 20.40
N ALA A 178 -11.95 1.42 20.71
CA ALA A 178 -12.01 0.78 22.01
C ALA A 178 -11.27 -0.57 22.01
N SER A 179 -10.60 -0.87 23.12
CA SER A 179 -9.93 -2.14 23.39
C SER A 179 -10.08 -2.52 24.86
N ILE A 180 -9.90 -3.79 25.19
CA ILE A 180 -9.96 -4.28 26.57
C ILE A 180 -8.57 -4.71 27.00
N VAL A 181 -8.10 -4.14 28.11
CA VAL A 181 -6.85 -4.53 28.76
C VAL A 181 -7.18 -5.26 30.05
N LYS A 182 -6.61 -6.46 30.22
CA LYS A 182 -6.73 -7.22 31.46
C LYS A 182 -5.51 -6.95 32.34
N ASP A 183 -5.75 -6.50 33.57
CA ASP A 183 -4.73 -6.32 34.59
C ASP A 183 -4.91 -7.34 35.73
N SER A 184 -4.16 -7.18 36.82
CA SER A 184 -4.27 -8.05 38.00
C SER A 184 -5.57 -7.88 38.79
N LYS A 185 -6.35 -6.82 38.53
CA LYS A 185 -7.61 -6.48 39.21
C LYS A 185 -8.83 -6.86 38.37
N GLY A 186 -8.68 -7.06 37.06
CA GLY A 186 -9.78 -7.45 36.18
C GLY A 186 -9.61 -6.92 34.75
N ALA A 187 -10.73 -6.57 34.11
CA ALA A 187 -10.78 -6.01 32.75
C ALA A 187 -11.06 -4.51 32.77
N ARG A 188 -10.35 -3.76 31.91
CA ARG A 188 -10.52 -2.31 31.72
C ARG A 188 -10.80 -1.98 30.27
N LEU A 189 -11.66 -0.99 30.04
CA LEU A 189 -11.80 -0.40 28.72
C LEU A 189 -10.70 0.65 28.53
N VAL A 190 -10.01 0.56 27.40
CA VAL A 190 -9.10 1.59 26.91
C VAL A 190 -9.71 2.15 25.64
N MET A 191 -9.94 3.45 25.62
CA MET A 191 -10.47 4.19 24.48
C MET A 191 -9.38 5.12 23.96
N THR A 192 -9.10 5.04 22.66
CA THR A 192 -8.05 5.82 22.01
C THR A 192 -8.61 6.49 20.77
N SER A 193 -8.25 7.75 20.52
CA SER A 193 -8.61 8.42 19.28
C SER A 193 -8.03 7.67 18.08
N ALA A 194 -8.85 7.48 17.04
CA ALA A 194 -8.42 6.79 15.83
C ALA A 194 -7.37 7.58 15.04
N ALA A 195 -7.30 8.90 15.24
CA ALA A 195 -6.34 9.79 14.60
C ALA A 195 -5.46 10.51 15.64
N THR A 196 -4.26 10.90 15.24
CA THR A 196 -3.38 11.76 16.04
C THR A 196 -3.71 13.23 15.85
N GLY A 197 -3.17 14.09 16.70
CA GLY A 197 -3.30 15.54 16.56
C GLY A 197 -4.28 16.12 17.57
N ALA A 198 -4.04 17.38 17.96
CA ALA A 198 -4.78 18.07 19.01
C ALA A 198 -6.29 18.23 18.68
N ALA A 199 -6.63 18.32 17.40
CA ALA A 199 -8.01 18.41 16.91
C ALA A 199 -8.78 17.07 16.90
N ASN A 200 -8.09 15.97 17.23
CA ASN A 200 -8.66 14.62 17.32
C ASN A 200 -8.72 14.13 18.79
N ALA A 201 -8.84 15.06 19.74
CA ALA A 201 -9.20 14.74 21.11
C ALA A 201 -10.66 14.28 21.19
N PHE A 202 -11.05 13.67 22.32
CA PHE A 202 -12.45 13.27 22.52
C PHE A 202 -12.93 13.50 23.95
N ARG A 203 -14.24 13.70 24.09
CA ARG A 203 -14.96 13.67 25.35
C ARG A 203 -16.01 12.57 25.28
N VAL A 204 -16.21 11.84 26.38
CA VAL A 204 -17.27 10.83 26.50
C VAL A 204 -18.20 11.24 27.61
N SER A 205 -19.40 11.68 27.25
CA SER A 205 -20.49 11.93 28.20
C SER A 205 -21.40 10.71 28.28
N VAL A 206 -22.14 10.61 29.38
CA VAL A 206 -22.97 9.44 29.70
C VAL A 206 -24.37 9.87 30.11
N ASN A 207 -25.35 9.08 29.70
CA ASN A 207 -26.68 9.04 30.28
C ASN A 207 -26.93 7.60 30.75
N ASP A 208 -26.66 7.32 32.02
CA ASP A 208 -26.85 6.04 32.69
C ASP A 208 -28.31 5.88 33.12
N THR A 209 -29.01 4.96 32.47
CA THR A 209 -30.40 4.60 32.79
C THR A 209 -30.48 3.35 33.66
N GLY A 210 -29.35 2.70 33.96
CA GLY A 210 -29.27 1.50 34.78
C GLY A 210 -29.45 1.81 36.27
N ASP A 211 -28.74 2.82 36.77
CA ASP A 211 -28.87 3.31 38.15
C ASP A 211 -29.35 4.76 38.25
N GLY A 212 -29.42 5.49 37.13
CA GLY A 212 -29.87 6.87 37.06
C GLY A 212 -28.85 7.91 37.52
N ASN A 213 -27.58 7.52 37.73
CA ASN A 213 -26.51 8.42 38.20
C ASN A 213 -25.39 8.58 37.16
N ASN A 214 -25.28 9.78 36.59
CA ASN A 214 -24.26 10.10 35.59
C ASN A 214 -22.91 10.57 36.17
N THR A 215 -22.79 10.68 37.50
CA THR A 215 -21.71 11.42 38.16
C THR A 215 -20.85 10.57 39.10
N ASP A 216 -21.03 9.26 39.08
CA ASP A 216 -20.21 8.33 39.85
C ASP A 216 -19.25 7.51 38.96
N ALA A 217 -18.40 6.73 39.62
CA ALA A 217 -17.45 5.83 38.96
C ALA A 217 -17.97 4.38 38.91
N THR A 218 -19.29 4.20 38.96
CA THR A 218 -19.98 2.90 38.87
C THR A 218 -20.84 2.84 37.61
N GLY A 219 -21.44 1.66 37.35
CA GLY A 219 -22.32 1.50 36.18
C GLY A 219 -21.68 1.89 34.85
N LEU A 220 -22.49 2.46 33.97
CA LEU A 220 -22.07 2.93 32.66
C LEU A 220 -21.24 4.22 32.78
N SER A 221 -21.49 5.00 33.83
CA SER A 221 -20.75 6.22 34.17
C SER A 221 -19.26 5.99 34.40
N SER A 222 -18.87 4.78 34.80
CA SER A 222 -17.47 4.35 34.88
C SER A 222 -16.71 4.40 33.54
N LEU A 223 -17.41 4.47 32.40
CA LEU A 223 -16.82 4.56 31.05
C LEU A 223 -16.70 6.00 30.55
N ALA A 224 -17.26 6.99 31.26
CA ALA A 224 -17.25 8.39 30.84
C ALA A 224 -15.87 9.04 30.99
N TYR A 225 -15.60 10.02 30.13
CA TYR A 225 -14.43 10.89 30.19
C TYR A 225 -14.87 12.35 29.98
N ASP A 226 -14.96 13.09 31.09
CA ASP A 226 -15.12 14.54 31.06
C ASP A 226 -14.29 15.14 32.22
N PRO A 227 -13.14 15.78 31.94
CA PRO A 227 -12.30 16.39 32.96
C PRO A 227 -12.95 17.60 33.65
N ALA A 228 -14.05 18.14 33.12
CA ALA A 228 -14.85 19.16 33.80
C ALA A 228 -15.83 18.55 34.82
N SER A 229 -16.07 17.23 34.78
CA SER A 229 -16.90 16.53 35.77
C SER A 229 -16.17 16.36 37.11
N THR A 230 -16.94 16.35 38.20
CA THR A 230 -16.41 16.19 39.57
C THR A 230 -15.80 14.81 39.84
N MET A 231 -16.22 13.78 39.09
CA MET A 231 -15.68 12.42 39.18
C MET A 231 -15.68 11.75 37.80
N PRO A 232 -14.59 11.85 37.01
CA PRO A 232 -14.49 11.13 35.74
C PRO A 232 -14.29 9.62 36.00
N GLY A 233 -15.09 8.78 35.34
CA GLY A 233 -14.97 7.32 35.39
C GLY A 233 -13.66 6.78 34.79
N THR A 234 -12.99 7.60 33.99
CA THR A 234 -11.74 7.28 33.29
C THR A 234 -10.62 8.29 33.57
N THR A 235 -9.38 7.86 33.34
CA THR A 235 -8.16 8.66 33.49
C THR A 235 -7.49 8.85 32.14
N LEU A 236 -7.06 10.07 31.86
CA LEU A 236 -6.24 10.39 30.70
C LEU A 236 -4.84 9.76 30.83
N THR A 237 -4.49 8.87 29.91
CA THR A 237 -3.16 8.22 29.87
C THR A 237 -2.24 8.85 28.83
N LYS A 238 -2.82 9.43 27.77
CA LYS A 238 -2.09 10.14 26.73
C LYS A 238 -2.94 11.29 26.17
N PRO A 239 -2.46 12.54 26.15
CA PRO A 239 -3.19 13.63 25.52
C PRO A 239 -3.14 13.51 23.99
N ALA A 240 -4.17 14.04 23.32
CA ALA A 240 -4.08 14.36 21.90
C ALA A 240 -3.12 15.55 21.71
N ALA A 241 -2.17 15.43 20.79
CA ALA A 241 -1.20 16.47 20.51
C ALA A 241 -0.75 16.41 19.06
N ASP A 242 -0.42 17.57 18.49
CA ASP A 242 0.25 17.67 17.20
C ASP A 242 1.74 17.36 17.34
N ALA A 243 2.33 16.85 16.26
CA ALA A 243 3.78 16.81 16.12
C ALA A 243 4.30 18.24 15.97
N ALA A 244 5.41 18.55 16.62
CA ALA A 244 6.11 19.81 16.48
C ALA A 244 7.59 19.55 16.22
N ALA A 245 8.11 20.25 15.23
CA ALA A 245 9.50 20.17 14.82
C ALA A 245 9.99 21.56 14.37
N SER A 246 11.29 21.71 14.19
CA SER A 246 11.87 22.85 13.51
C SER A 246 12.85 22.40 12.44
N ILE A 247 12.88 23.10 11.31
CA ILE A 247 13.85 22.88 10.24
C ILE A 247 14.65 24.16 10.07
N ASN A 248 15.97 24.09 10.27
CA ASN A 248 16.85 25.25 10.25
C ASN A 248 16.34 26.40 11.14
N GLY A 249 15.71 26.06 12.27
CA GLY A 249 15.13 27.02 13.22
C GLY A 249 13.71 27.52 12.89
N VAL A 250 13.11 27.09 11.78
CA VAL A 250 11.72 27.42 11.43
C VAL A 250 10.79 26.37 12.03
N ASN A 251 9.90 26.78 12.93
CA ASN A 251 8.95 25.88 13.59
C ASN A 251 7.83 25.46 12.63
N VAL A 252 7.51 24.17 12.65
CA VAL A 252 6.44 23.54 11.88
C VAL A 252 5.65 22.60 12.79
N THR A 253 4.34 22.49 12.53
CA THR A 253 3.43 21.60 13.26
C THR A 253 2.65 20.74 12.28
N SER A 254 2.30 19.52 12.70
CA SER A 254 1.45 18.62 11.92
C SER A 254 0.54 17.80 12.84
N SER A 255 -0.69 17.55 12.41
CA SER A 255 -1.61 16.65 13.12
C SER A 255 -1.15 15.18 13.09
N THR A 256 -0.19 14.84 12.25
CA THR A 256 0.43 13.51 12.17
C THR A 256 1.94 13.59 12.33
N ASN A 257 2.60 12.44 12.46
CA ASN A 257 4.06 12.39 12.43
C ASN A 257 4.65 12.56 11.02
N ASN A 258 3.81 12.80 10.02
CA ASN A 258 4.21 13.14 8.66
C ASN A 258 3.95 14.63 8.41
N PHE A 259 5.00 15.34 8.01
CA PHE A 259 4.98 16.74 7.62
C PHE A 259 5.06 16.78 6.10
N SER A 260 3.93 17.10 5.47
CA SER A 260 3.85 17.22 4.01
C SER A 260 4.10 18.66 3.58
N ASP A 261 4.88 18.84 2.51
CA ASP A 261 5.10 20.12 1.83
C ASP A 261 5.53 21.30 2.72
N VAL A 262 6.17 21.02 3.85
CA VAL A 262 6.83 22.02 4.72
C VAL A 262 7.95 22.76 4.01
N LEU A 263 8.55 22.13 3.02
CA LEU A 263 9.58 22.65 2.13
C LEU A 263 9.20 22.21 0.71
N THR A 264 9.40 23.08 -0.29
CA THR A 264 9.08 22.72 -1.67
C THR A 264 9.77 21.42 -2.08
N GLY A 265 8.98 20.42 -2.45
CA GLY A 265 9.47 19.12 -2.87
C GLY A 265 10.04 18.27 -1.73
N ILE A 266 9.91 18.65 -0.46
CA ILE A 266 10.40 17.85 0.67
C ILE A 266 9.27 17.64 1.67
N SER A 267 8.95 16.37 1.90
CA SER A 267 8.15 15.92 3.04
C SER A 267 9.06 15.17 4.02
N PHE A 268 8.69 15.11 5.29
CA PHE A 268 9.45 14.33 6.26
C PHE A 268 8.57 13.66 7.31
N THR A 269 9.03 12.52 7.80
CA THR A 269 8.41 11.78 8.89
C THR A 269 9.30 11.82 10.12
N VAL A 270 8.71 12.05 11.29
CA VAL A 270 9.40 12.02 12.59
C VAL A 270 9.06 10.76 13.37
N GLY A 271 10.04 10.15 14.02
CA GLY A 271 9.88 8.92 14.81
C GLY A 271 10.25 9.07 16.28
N LYS A 272 11.11 10.04 16.62
CA LYS A 272 11.60 10.30 17.98
C LYS A 272 11.80 11.79 18.19
N VAL A 273 11.69 12.23 19.43
CA VAL A 273 12.10 13.58 19.83
C VAL A 273 13.62 13.67 19.81
N THR A 274 14.16 14.82 19.37
CA THR A 274 15.61 15.11 19.41
C THR A 274 16.04 15.70 20.75
N THR A 275 15.07 16.11 21.56
CA THR A 275 15.32 16.73 22.86
C THR A 275 15.43 15.65 23.93
N ASN A 276 16.54 15.65 24.66
CA ASN A 276 16.69 14.84 25.87
C ASN A 276 16.79 15.79 27.08
N GLY A 277 15.64 16.10 27.69
CA GLY A 277 15.55 17.10 28.75
C GLY A 277 15.75 18.52 28.20
N THR A 278 16.85 19.17 28.55
CA THR A 278 17.16 20.57 28.15
C THR A 278 18.13 20.66 26.96
N THR A 279 18.70 19.55 26.52
CA THR A 279 19.68 19.54 25.43
C THR A 279 19.00 19.02 24.16
N ASP A 280 19.04 19.82 23.11
CA ASP A 280 18.58 19.43 21.78
C ASP A 280 19.77 18.95 20.95
N THR A 281 19.65 17.76 20.37
CA THR A 281 20.62 17.20 19.42
C THR A 281 19.92 17.01 18.07
N PRO A 282 19.91 18.03 17.21
CA PRO A 282 19.20 17.97 15.94
C PRO A 282 19.72 16.85 15.03
N ALA A 283 18.81 16.23 14.28
CA ALA A 283 19.18 15.32 13.19
C ALA A 283 19.58 16.15 11.97
N ILE A 284 20.72 15.83 11.35
CA ILE A 284 21.16 16.45 10.10
C ILE A 284 20.72 15.58 8.94
N VAL A 285 19.87 16.12 8.08
CA VAL A 285 19.41 15.45 6.86
C VAL A 285 20.08 16.11 5.66
N THR A 286 20.77 15.31 4.86
CA THR A 286 21.45 15.79 3.64
C THR A 286 20.68 15.33 2.41
N VAL A 287 20.28 16.28 1.58
CA VAL A 287 19.64 16.08 0.27
C VAL A 287 20.67 16.32 -0.82
N LYS A 288 20.82 15.36 -1.73
CA LYS A 288 21.74 15.43 -2.87
C LYS A 288 21.05 14.93 -4.14
N GLN A 289 21.64 15.21 -5.29
CA GLN A 289 21.20 14.62 -6.55
C GLN A 289 21.31 13.09 -6.52
N ASP A 290 20.29 12.41 -7.03
CA ASP A 290 20.25 10.94 -7.11
C ASP A 290 20.89 10.44 -8.41
N ASN A 291 22.23 10.47 -8.41
CA ASN A 291 23.02 9.99 -9.55
C ASN A 291 22.85 8.49 -9.81
N ASP A 292 22.45 7.71 -8.80
CA ASP A 292 22.26 6.26 -8.93
C ASP A 292 20.99 5.97 -9.74
N THR A 293 19.89 6.66 -9.42
CA THR A 293 18.64 6.58 -10.19
C THR A 293 18.84 7.04 -11.64
N ILE A 294 19.56 8.15 -11.85
CA ILE A 294 19.89 8.64 -13.21
C ILE A 294 20.72 7.61 -13.97
N SER A 295 21.79 7.10 -13.36
CA SER A 295 22.67 6.11 -13.98
C SER A 295 21.92 4.83 -14.32
N LYS A 296 21.02 4.38 -13.44
CA LYS A 296 20.17 3.22 -13.68
C LYS A 296 19.25 3.44 -14.89
N ALA A 297 18.59 4.59 -14.99
CA ALA A 297 17.70 4.89 -16.11
C ALA A 297 18.45 4.86 -17.46
N ILE A 298 19.68 5.40 -17.49
CA ILE A 298 20.54 5.38 -18.69
C ILE A 298 20.91 3.94 -19.05
N ASN A 299 21.32 3.12 -18.07
CA ASN A 299 21.69 1.73 -18.28
C ASN A 299 20.49 0.86 -18.73
N ASP A 300 19.31 1.07 -18.14
CA ASP A 300 18.08 0.39 -18.52
C ASP A 300 17.74 0.67 -20.00
N PHE A 301 17.84 1.94 -20.43
CA PHE A 301 17.65 2.31 -21.83
C PHE A 301 18.69 1.64 -22.75
N ALA A 302 19.98 1.74 -22.44
CA ALA A 302 21.05 1.14 -23.24
C ALA A 302 20.85 -0.38 -23.40
N THR A 303 20.45 -1.05 -22.31
CA THR A 303 20.14 -2.49 -22.30
C THR A 303 18.95 -2.80 -23.19
N SER A 304 17.85 -2.04 -23.08
CA SER A 304 16.66 -2.24 -23.91
C SER A 304 16.93 -2.05 -25.41
N TYR A 305 17.73 -1.03 -25.76
CA TYR A 305 18.15 -0.78 -27.14
C TYR A 305 19.01 -1.92 -27.69
N SER A 306 20.03 -2.34 -26.94
CA SER A 306 20.91 -3.45 -27.36
C SER A 306 20.13 -4.76 -27.55
N SER A 307 19.12 -5.00 -26.71
CA SER A 307 18.23 -6.15 -26.79
C SER A 307 17.37 -6.12 -28.05
N LEU A 308 16.78 -4.97 -28.37
CA LEU A 308 16.00 -4.78 -29.61
C LEU A 308 16.87 -5.03 -30.85
N ILE A 309 18.05 -4.44 -30.91
CA ILE A 309 18.97 -4.62 -32.05
C ILE A 309 19.40 -6.08 -32.19
N THR A 310 19.66 -6.77 -31.08
CA THR A 310 20.00 -8.20 -31.09
C THR A 310 18.85 -9.05 -31.62
N LEU A 311 17.63 -8.79 -31.16
CA LEU A 311 16.43 -9.49 -31.65
C LEU A 311 16.21 -9.27 -33.15
N LEU A 312 16.34 -8.03 -33.63
CA LEU A 312 16.20 -7.72 -35.05
C LEU A 312 17.25 -8.44 -35.88
N ARG A 313 18.54 -8.40 -35.47
CA ARG A 313 19.61 -9.14 -36.16
C ARG A 313 19.35 -10.64 -36.19
N ASN A 314 18.92 -11.23 -35.08
CA ASN A 314 18.62 -12.66 -35.02
C ASN A 314 17.44 -13.05 -35.90
N ASN A 315 16.41 -12.20 -35.98
CA ASN A 315 15.23 -12.45 -36.82
C ASN A 315 15.46 -12.18 -38.31
N THR A 316 16.49 -11.42 -38.68
CA THR A 316 16.82 -11.09 -40.07
C THR A 316 18.11 -11.74 -40.57
N LYS A 317 18.80 -12.55 -39.76
CA LYS A 317 20.00 -13.27 -40.21
C LYS A 317 19.63 -14.30 -41.27
N TYR A 318 20.49 -14.42 -42.27
CA TYR A 318 20.44 -15.54 -43.21
C TYR A 318 21.24 -16.69 -42.60
N ASP A 319 20.66 -17.89 -42.50
CA ASP A 319 21.38 -19.13 -42.15
C ASP A 319 21.93 -19.80 -43.41
#